data_AF-A0A954YLB4-F1
#
_entry.id   AF-A0A954YLB4-F1
#
_cell.length_a   1.000
_cell.length_b   1.000
_cell.length_c   1.000
_cell.angle_alpha   90.00
_cell.angle_beta   90.00
_cell.angle_gamma   90.00
#
_symmetry.space_group_name_H-M   'P 1'
#
loop_
_entity.id
_entity.type
_entity.pdbx_description
1 polymer ?
#
loop_
_entity_poly.entity_id
_entity_poly.type
_entity_poly.pdbx_seq_one_letter_code
_entity_poly.pdbx_strand_id
1 'polypeptide(L)'
;MTRRLVALALGIGCFSLFFLPANAAAPQSPNQYKRVHQEVIDAIESGQAAKEEKRLRNFLARYPDDAESYFALSLLLAAQDKPAAAAEQIDLAIERGLPRERFLAGPRELLAKL
;
A
#
# COMPACT_ATOMS: atom_id res chain seq x y z
N MET A 1 -34.49 -4.39 63.44
CA MET A 1 -33.40 -5.39 63.49
C MET A 1 -33.47 -6.26 62.24
N THR A 2 -32.73 -5.91 61.18
CA THR A 2 -32.61 -6.71 59.96
C THR A 2 -31.25 -6.39 59.33
N ARG A 3 -30.25 -7.23 59.62
CA ARG A 3 -28.91 -7.22 59.01
C ARG A 3 -28.82 -8.36 58.01
N ARG A 4 -28.79 -8.06 56.71
CA ARG A 4 -28.42 -8.89 55.55
C ARG A 4 -28.18 -7.88 54.41
N LEU A 5 -27.14 -7.85 53.58
CA LEU A 5 -26.03 -8.73 53.27
C LEU A 5 -24.90 -7.87 52.65
N VAL A 6 -23.68 -8.25 52.98
CA VAL A 6 -22.36 -8.00 52.38
C VAL A 6 -22.36 -7.39 50.96
N ALA A 7 -21.72 -6.23 50.84
CA ALA A 7 -21.18 -5.69 49.60
C ALA A 7 -19.83 -6.34 49.30
N LEU A 8 -19.71 -7.04 48.16
CA LEU A 8 -18.42 -7.38 47.56
C LEU A 8 -18.62 -7.72 46.08
N ALA A 9 -18.25 -6.80 45.20
CA ALA A 9 -17.91 -7.12 43.82
C ALA A 9 -16.69 -6.27 43.44
N LEU A 10 -15.51 -6.79 43.82
CA LEU A 10 -14.27 -6.46 43.15
C LEU A 10 -14.34 -7.03 41.74
N GLY A 11 -14.05 -6.20 40.75
CA GLY A 11 -13.94 -6.61 39.35
C GLY A 11 -13.13 -5.59 38.57
N ILE A 12 -11.83 -5.59 38.80
CA ILE A 12 -10.83 -4.98 37.92
C ILE A 12 -10.90 -5.72 36.58
N GLY A 13 -11.11 -5.01 35.47
CA GLY A 13 -11.19 -5.63 34.15
C GLY A 13 -10.89 -4.66 33.02
N CYS A 14 -9.59 -4.52 32.74
CA CYS A 14 -8.98 -4.12 31.47
C CYS A 14 -9.71 -3.11 30.56
N PHE A 15 -9.23 -1.88 30.67
CA PHE A 15 -8.70 -1.08 29.56
C PHE A 15 -8.41 -1.90 28.27
N SER A 16 -9.00 -1.44 27.16
CA SER A 16 -8.52 -1.63 25.78
C SER A 16 -8.56 -3.03 25.18
N LEU A 17 -9.69 -3.39 24.56
CA LEU A 17 -9.71 -4.25 23.38
C LEU A 17 -10.51 -3.57 22.27
N PHE A 18 -9.94 -2.49 21.74
CA PHE A 18 -10.22 -2.07 20.36
C PHE A 18 -9.50 -3.07 19.46
N PHE A 19 -10.08 -4.26 19.33
CA PHE A 19 -9.59 -5.26 18.38
C PHE A 19 -10.13 -4.86 17.01
N LEU A 20 -9.45 -3.92 16.35
CA LEU A 20 -9.57 -3.79 14.89
C LEU A 20 -9.07 -5.13 14.33
N PRO A 21 -9.88 -5.89 13.58
CA PRO A 21 -9.29 -6.94 12.77
C PRO A 21 -8.31 -6.25 11.83
N ALA A 22 -7.05 -6.70 11.88
CA ALA A 22 -6.06 -6.36 10.88
C ALA A 22 -6.74 -6.47 9.52
N ASN A 23 -6.74 -5.36 8.77
CA ASN A 23 -7.09 -5.39 7.35
C ASN A 23 -6.05 -6.30 6.71
N ALA A 24 -6.32 -7.60 6.70
CA ALA A 24 -5.51 -8.58 6.02
C ALA A 24 -5.70 -8.26 4.54
N ALA A 25 -4.82 -7.42 4.01
CA ALA A 25 -4.67 -7.20 2.59
C ALA A 25 -4.69 -8.59 1.95
N ALA A 26 -5.75 -8.85 1.18
CA ALA A 26 -5.94 -10.15 0.55
C ALA A 26 -4.64 -10.51 -0.18
N PRO A 27 -4.14 -11.75 -0.05
CA PRO A 27 -2.92 -12.15 -0.74
C PRO A 27 -3.13 -11.85 -2.23
N GLN A 28 -2.37 -10.88 -2.74
CA GLN A 28 -2.51 -10.46 -4.13
C GLN A 28 -2.27 -11.68 -5.00
N SER A 29 -3.26 -12.01 -5.83
CA SER A 29 -3.12 -13.14 -6.74
C SER A 29 -1.86 -12.91 -7.60
N PRO A 30 -1.01 -13.93 -7.83
CA PRO A 30 0.20 -13.78 -8.65
C PRO A 30 -0.05 -13.20 -10.06
N ASN A 31 -1.32 -13.20 -10.49
CA ASN A 31 -1.76 -12.70 -11.78
C ASN A 31 -2.06 -11.19 -11.79
N GLN A 32 -2.46 -10.60 -10.66
CA GLN A 32 -2.69 -9.14 -10.55
C GLN A 32 -1.38 -8.38 -10.73
N TYR A 33 -0.30 -8.88 -10.11
CA TYR A 33 1.06 -8.37 -10.23
C TYR A 33 1.48 -8.13 -11.69
N LYS A 34 1.27 -9.10 -12.59
CA LYS A 34 1.79 -9.00 -13.96
C LYS A 34 1.08 -7.93 -14.78
N ARG A 35 -0.21 -7.70 -14.54
CA ARG A 35 -1.03 -6.83 -15.41
C ARG A 35 -0.85 -5.35 -15.10
N VAL A 36 -0.79 -4.97 -13.84
CA VAL A 36 -0.68 -3.55 -13.46
C VAL A 36 0.62 -2.94 -13.99
N HIS A 37 1.73 -3.66 -13.87
CA HIS A 37 3.04 -3.20 -14.40
C HIS A 37 3.06 -3.14 -15.92
N GLN A 38 2.44 -4.10 -16.61
CA GLN A 38 2.31 -4.09 -18.07
C GLN A 38 1.51 -2.86 -18.55
N GLU A 39 0.36 -2.58 -17.91
CA GLU A 39 -0.45 -1.40 -18.25
C GLU A 39 0.30 -0.08 -18.05
N VAL A 40 1.15 0.01 -17.02
CA VAL A 40 2.00 1.19 -16.80
C VAL A 40 3.07 1.32 -17.87
N ILE A 41 3.76 0.24 -18.23
CA ILE A 41 4.77 0.25 -19.29
C ILE A 41 4.13 0.65 -20.62
N ASP A 42 3.01 0.02 -20.98
CA ASP A 42 2.25 0.34 -22.20
C ASP A 42 1.83 1.82 -22.22
N ALA A 43 1.41 2.36 -21.07
CA ALA A 43 1.02 3.76 -20.96
C ALA A 43 2.20 4.73 -21.08
N ILE A 44 3.39 4.36 -20.58
CA ILE A 44 4.62 5.14 -20.75
C ILE A 44 5.00 5.17 -22.23
N GLU A 45 5.07 4.00 -22.87
CA GLU A 45 5.44 3.88 -24.29
C GLU A 45 4.44 4.58 -25.22
N SER A 46 3.16 4.56 -24.87
CA SER A 46 2.08 5.19 -25.65
C SER A 46 1.89 6.69 -25.35
N GLY A 47 2.73 7.31 -24.50
CA GLY A 47 2.59 8.72 -24.13
C GLY A 47 1.35 9.05 -23.29
N GLN A 48 0.69 8.03 -22.70
CA GLN A 48 -0.51 8.17 -21.87
C GLN A 48 -0.19 8.27 -20.37
N ALA A 49 1.06 8.54 -20.00
CA ALA A 49 1.54 8.51 -18.62
C ALA A 49 0.71 9.38 -17.65
N ALA A 50 0.28 10.58 -18.06
CA ALA A 50 -0.53 11.45 -17.20
C ALA A 50 -1.93 10.88 -16.90
N LYS A 51 -2.56 10.24 -17.89
CA LYS A 51 -3.87 9.57 -17.73
C LYS A 51 -3.73 8.38 -16.79
N GLU A 52 -2.64 7.64 -16.95
CA GLU A 52 -2.28 6.50 -16.12
C GLU A 52 -2.06 6.89 -14.66
N GLU A 53 -1.39 8.01 -14.43
CA GLU A 53 -1.11 8.51 -13.08
C GLU A 53 -2.41 8.79 -12.34
N LYS A 54 -3.35 9.46 -13.02
CA LYS A 54 -4.68 9.73 -12.48
C LYS A 54 -5.44 8.45 -12.16
N ARG A 55 -5.33 7.42 -13.02
CA ARG A 55 -5.99 6.13 -12.80
C ARG A 55 -5.44 5.42 -11.56
N LEU A 56 -4.11 5.36 -11.41
CA LEU A 56 -3.46 4.75 -10.25
C LEU A 56 -3.77 5.50 -8.96
N ARG A 57 -3.72 6.84 -8.96
CA ARG A 57 -4.10 7.64 -7.79
C ARG A 57 -5.56 7.40 -7.37
N ASN A 58 -6.48 7.32 -8.32
CA ASN A 58 -7.89 6.99 -8.06
C ASN A 58 -8.07 5.53 -7.57
N PHE A 59 -7.20 4.62 -7.99
CA PHE A 59 -7.18 3.26 -7.49
C PHE A 59 -6.70 3.21 -6.04
N LEU A 60 -5.56 3.84 -5.74
CA LEU A 60 -4.98 3.94 -4.40
C LEU A 60 -5.89 4.67 -3.41
N ALA A 61 -6.69 5.65 -3.86
CA ALA A 61 -7.71 6.28 -3.01
C ALA A 61 -8.78 5.29 -2.53
N ARG A 62 -9.03 4.20 -3.28
CA ARG A 62 -9.97 3.12 -2.92
C ARG A 62 -9.28 1.94 -2.24
N TYR A 63 -8.01 1.71 -2.57
CA TYR A 63 -7.20 0.60 -2.09
C TYR A 63 -5.86 1.12 -1.55
N PRO A 64 -5.87 1.82 -0.40
CA PRO A 64 -4.69 2.51 0.13
C PRO A 64 -3.60 1.57 0.66
N ASP A 65 -3.89 0.28 0.80
CA ASP A 65 -2.96 -0.75 1.26
C ASP A 65 -2.34 -1.54 0.09
N ASP A 66 -2.66 -1.18 -1.16
CA ASP A 66 -2.17 -1.88 -2.35
C ASP A 66 -0.72 -1.50 -2.68
N ALA A 67 0.23 -2.23 -2.09
CA ALA A 67 1.67 -1.99 -2.23
C ALA A 67 2.15 -1.99 -3.69
N GLU A 68 1.57 -2.85 -4.54
CA GLU A 68 1.93 -2.95 -5.95
C GLU A 68 1.53 -1.71 -6.75
N SER A 69 0.38 -1.09 -6.46
CA SER A 69 -0.03 0.15 -7.12
C SER A 69 0.86 1.34 -6.75
N TYR A 70 1.43 1.35 -5.54
CA TYR A 70 2.46 2.33 -5.18
C TYR A 70 3.74 2.12 -5.99
N PHE A 71 4.17 0.87 -6.16
CA PHE A 71 5.32 0.55 -7.02
C PHE A 71 5.05 0.91 -8.49
N ALA A 72 3.86 0.58 -9.01
CA ALA A 72 3.47 0.94 -10.37
C ALA A 72 3.46 2.47 -10.56
N LEU A 73 2.99 3.23 -9.56
CA LEU A 73 3.02 4.68 -9.56
C LEU A 73 4.45 5.23 -9.49
N SER A 74 5.36 4.58 -8.77
CA SER A 74 6.77 5.00 -8.72
C SER A 74 7.45 4.88 -10.08
N LEU A 75 7.22 3.78 -10.80
CA LEU A 75 7.74 3.59 -12.17
C LEU A 75 7.25 4.69 -13.11
N LEU A 76 5.96 5.00 -13.04
CA LEU A 76 5.34 6.02 -13.85
C LEU A 76 5.88 7.43 -13.56
N LEU A 77 6.07 7.77 -12.28
CA LEU A 77 6.64 9.06 -11.88
C LEU A 77 8.11 9.19 -12.28
N ALA A 78 8.88 8.11 -12.16
CA ALA A 78 10.27 8.10 -12.61
C ALA A 78 10.38 8.30 -14.13
N ALA A 79 9.49 7.67 -14.91
CA ALA A 79 9.40 7.87 -16.37
C ALA A 79 9.00 9.31 -16.75
N GLN A 80 8.31 10.03 -15.86
CA GLN A 80 7.96 11.44 -16.03
C GLN A 80 9.04 12.41 -15.51
N ASP A 81 10.24 11.92 -15.19
CA ASP A 81 11.35 12.72 -14.63
C ASP A 81 11.00 13.40 -13.29
N LYS A 82 10.19 12.71 -12.45
CA LYS A 82 9.81 13.13 -11.09
C LYS A 82 10.44 12.21 -10.03
N PRO A 83 11.78 12.18 -9.87
CA PRO A 83 12.45 11.18 -9.04
C PRO A 83 12.09 11.28 -7.56
N ALA A 84 11.99 12.48 -6.98
CA ALA A 84 11.62 12.63 -5.56
C ALA A 84 10.23 12.04 -5.26
N ALA A 85 9.23 12.34 -6.09
CA ALA A 85 7.89 11.79 -5.94
C ALA A 85 7.85 10.27 -6.16
N ALA A 86 8.68 9.75 -7.06
CA ALA A 86 8.82 8.31 -7.27
C ALA A 86 9.40 7.61 -6.04
N ALA A 87 10.45 8.18 -5.43
CA ALA A 87 11.06 7.65 -4.20
C ALA A 87 10.04 7.57 -3.05
N GLU A 88 9.23 8.62 -2.86
CA GLU A 88 8.14 8.59 -1.86
C GLU A 88 7.17 7.41 -2.08
N GLN A 89 6.85 7.07 -3.34
CA GLN A 89 5.96 5.93 -3.61
C GLN A 89 6.65 4.58 -3.38
N ILE A 90 7.98 4.50 -3.58
CA ILE A 90 8.76 3.30 -3.23
C ILE A 90 8.71 3.06 -1.73
N ASP A 91 8.93 4.10 -0.93
CA ASP A 91 8.85 4.01 0.53
C ASP A 91 7.47 3.53 0.97
N LEU A 92 6.41 4.13 0.41
CA LEU A 92 5.02 3.72 0.70
C LEU A 92 4.74 2.26 0.30
N ALA A 93 5.28 1.78 -0.82
CA ALA A 93 5.14 0.39 -1.25
C ALA A 93 5.87 -0.58 -0.28
N ILE A 94 7.07 -0.21 0.18
CA ILE A 94 7.83 -1.01 1.16
C ILE A 94 7.10 -1.05 2.51
N GLU A 95 6.62 0.09 3.00
CA GLU A 95 5.82 0.18 4.23
C GLU A 95 4.58 -0.71 4.18
N ARG A 96 3.99 -0.90 2.99
CA ARG A 96 2.81 -1.75 2.75
C ARG A 96 3.16 -3.21 2.47
N GLY A 97 4.42 -3.59 2.64
CA GLY A 97 4.87 -4.98 2.61
C GLY A 97 5.45 -5.45 1.28
N LEU A 98 5.70 -4.55 0.32
CA LEU A 98 6.42 -4.94 -0.89
C LEU A 98 7.92 -5.15 -0.57
N PRO A 99 8.50 -6.33 -0.83
CA PRO A 99 9.91 -6.58 -0.53
C PRO A 99 10.83 -5.67 -1.33
N ARG A 100 11.85 -5.08 -0.69
CA ARG A 100 12.83 -4.19 -1.33
C ARG A 100 13.51 -4.82 -2.56
N GLU A 101 13.65 -6.15 -2.56
CA GLU A 101 14.25 -6.91 -3.66
C GLU A 101 13.47 -6.75 -4.97
N ARG A 102 12.18 -6.41 -4.90
CA ARG A 102 11.34 -6.17 -6.08
C ARG A 102 11.82 -4.98 -6.91
N PHE A 103 12.31 -3.93 -6.25
CA PHE A 103 12.79 -2.73 -6.92
C PHE A 103 14.13 -2.97 -7.62
N LEU A 104 14.93 -3.92 -7.14
CA LEU A 104 16.20 -4.33 -7.77
C LEU A 104 15.99 -5.22 -9.01
N ALA A 105 14.86 -5.90 -9.09
CA ALA A 105 14.48 -6.78 -10.19
C ALA A 105 13.57 -6.10 -11.23
N GLY A 106 13.01 -4.93 -10.92
CA GLY A 106 12.19 -4.13 -11.83
C GLY A 106 12.98 -3.49 -12.98
N PRO A 107 12.32 -2.71 -13.86
CA PRO A 107 12.98 -2.03 -14.97
C PRO A 107 13.99 -1.00 -14.44
N ARG A 108 15.24 -1.47 -14.29
CA ARG A 108 16.34 -0.75 -13.64
C ARG A 108 16.62 0.60 -14.26
N GLU A 109 16.44 0.73 -15.58
CA GLU A 109 16.65 1.98 -16.30
C GLU A 109 15.73 3.13 -15.80
N LEU A 110 14.48 2.81 -15.44
CA LEU A 110 13.55 3.80 -14.92
C LEU A 110 13.88 4.19 -13.48
N LEU A 111 14.36 3.24 -12.69
CA LEU A 111 14.68 3.44 -11.28
C LEU A 111 16.12 3.94 -11.05
N ALA A 112 16.98 3.95 -12.07
CA ALA A 112 18.40 4.32 -11.94
C ALA A 112 18.64 5.77 -11.50
N LYS A 113 17.62 6.63 -11.60
CA LYS A 113 17.67 8.04 -11.22
C LYS A 113 17.16 8.32 -9.80
N LEU A 114 16.73 7.29 -9.07
CA LEU A 114 16.23 7.36 -7.69
C LEU A 114 17.35 7.06 -6.70
#